data_AF-A0A9D5LZT3-F1
#
_entry.id   AF-A0A9D5LZT3-F1
#
_cell.length_a   1.000
_cell.length_b   1.000
_cell.length_c   1.000
_cell.angle_alpha   90.00
_cell.angle_beta   90.00
_cell.angle_gamma   90.00
#
_symmetry.space_group_name_H-M   'P 1'
#
loop_
_entity.id
_entity.type
_entity.pdbx_description
1 polymer ?
#
loop_
_entity_poly.entity_id
_entity_poly.type
_entity_poly.pdbx_seq_one_letter_code
_entity_poly.pdbx_strand_id
1 'polypeptide(L)'
;MRIITFLVCLLMAQMAFSQIEKKNMTSGEMTLVNNDKILFKDLTWKNDKAFYINANNNQAEELFDASIKSIEEKEITIAAPLANVPTKNEEKKITSSSFGYPTGVYKTKEDFISKTPSSNPQISKRGLIGFEKPLVGDDENYCFFYDMSDSKLKNVFAVVHNGYLYFNIAAILVNRNKNDRAQTSDFPNSYTKVIFGGENYLYTEADLANVWAKGLAYSAGAAGGAIASTLNTGKGIVWDFKNQEFNIFKNCTDYNDFIKDKSAEDVQKCENQQPNNLQVREAVMKIK
;
A
#
# COMPACT_ATOMS: atom_id res chain seq x y z
N MET A 1 -64.12 -24.87 18.71
CA MET A 1 -64.01 -24.50 17.29
C MET A 1 -62.80 -23.58 17.16
N ARG A 2 -61.71 -24.08 16.55
CA ARG A 2 -60.37 -23.47 16.51
C ARG A 2 -60.27 -22.54 15.30
N ILE A 3 -59.97 -21.26 15.53
CA ILE A 3 -59.41 -20.36 14.51
C ILE A 3 -58.37 -19.49 15.21
N ILE A 4 -57.10 -19.82 15.04
CA ILE A 4 -55.99 -18.86 15.18
C ILE A 4 -55.18 -19.02 13.91
N THR A 5 -55.45 -18.13 12.98
CA THR A 5 -54.81 -18.04 11.69
C THR A 5 -53.43 -17.43 11.88
N PHE A 6 -52.41 -18.15 11.39
CA PHE A 6 -51.03 -17.71 11.22
C PHE A 6 -50.97 -16.36 10.50
N LEU A 7 -50.29 -15.37 11.08
CA LEU A 7 -49.79 -14.21 10.34
C LEU A 7 -48.28 -14.08 10.60
N VAL A 8 -47.50 -14.85 9.85
CA VAL A 8 -46.06 -14.66 9.73
C VAL A 8 -45.87 -13.51 8.73
N CYS A 9 -45.80 -12.28 9.23
CA CYS A 9 -45.30 -11.16 8.45
C CYS A 9 -43.78 -11.26 8.37
N LEU A 10 -43.33 -11.98 7.35
CA LEU A 10 -41.96 -11.96 6.84
C LEU A 10 -41.70 -10.55 6.28
N LEU A 11 -41.18 -9.65 7.11
CA LEU A 11 -40.57 -8.40 6.64
C LEU A 11 -39.24 -8.75 5.97
N MET A 12 -39.32 -9.16 4.71
CA MET A 12 -38.18 -9.10 3.80
C MET A 12 -37.85 -7.62 3.60
N ALA A 13 -36.98 -7.09 4.45
CA ALA A 13 -36.26 -5.87 4.13
C ALA A 13 -35.49 -6.17 2.85
N GLN A 14 -35.99 -5.63 1.74
CA GLN A 14 -35.31 -5.63 0.47
C GLN A 14 -33.97 -4.91 0.71
N MET A 15 -32.89 -5.68 0.83
CA MET A 15 -31.57 -5.14 0.53
C MET A 15 -31.58 -4.86 -0.96
N ALA A 16 -32.09 -3.68 -1.33
CA ALA A 16 -31.75 -3.05 -2.58
C ALA A 16 -30.24 -2.80 -2.50
N PHE A 17 -29.46 -3.78 -2.91
CA PHE A 17 -28.10 -3.53 -3.34
C PHE A 17 -28.25 -2.56 -4.51
N SER A 18 -28.05 -1.27 -4.22
CA SER A 18 -27.88 -0.26 -5.25
C SER A 18 -26.81 -0.79 -6.18
N GLN A 19 -27.21 -1.26 -7.36
CA GLN A 19 -26.25 -1.62 -8.39
C GLN A 19 -25.56 -0.32 -8.77
N ILE A 20 -24.31 -0.17 -8.33
CA ILE A 20 -23.49 0.98 -8.67
C ILE A 20 -23.44 1.05 -10.20
N GLU A 21 -23.79 2.21 -10.75
CA GLU A 21 -23.62 2.45 -12.16
C GLU A 21 -22.12 2.46 -12.47
N LYS A 22 -21.64 1.41 -13.16
CA LYS A 22 -20.23 1.23 -13.53
C LYS A 22 -19.85 2.21 -14.65
N LYS A 23 -19.73 3.48 -14.28
CA LYS A 23 -19.27 4.57 -15.15
C LYS A 23 -17.79 4.84 -14.89
N ASN A 24 -17.00 5.03 -15.95
CA ASN A 24 -15.64 5.55 -15.81
C ASN A 24 -15.69 7.03 -15.40
N MET A 25 -14.83 7.44 -14.48
CA MET A 25 -14.85 8.79 -13.89
C MET A 25 -13.45 9.36 -13.78
N THR A 26 -13.30 10.64 -14.11
CA THR A 26 -12.01 11.34 -14.01
C THR A 26 -11.61 11.59 -12.57
N SER A 27 -12.55 11.91 -11.69
CA SER A 27 -12.32 12.02 -10.25
C SER A 27 -13.60 11.89 -9.44
N GLY A 28 -13.46 11.50 -8.17
CA GLY A 28 -14.60 11.39 -7.27
C GLY A 28 -14.23 10.86 -5.89
N GLU A 29 -15.27 10.47 -5.15
CA GLU A 29 -15.18 9.82 -3.84
C GLU A 29 -15.93 8.48 -3.89
N MET A 30 -15.23 7.39 -3.57
CA MET A 30 -15.84 6.08 -3.34
C MET A 30 -16.10 5.91 -1.84
N THR A 31 -17.32 5.51 -1.49
CA THR A 31 -17.63 5.00 -0.15
C THR A 31 -17.60 3.48 -0.20
N LEU A 32 -16.80 2.84 0.64
CA LEU A 32 -16.65 1.40 0.71
C LEU A 32 -17.70 0.76 1.62
N VAL A 33 -17.82 -0.57 1.56
CA VAL A 33 -18.72 -1.36 2.42
C VAL A 33 -18.42 -1.22 3.92
N ASN A 34 -17.18 -0.91 4.30
CA ASN A 34 -16.79 -0.60 5.68
C ASN A 34 -17.01 0.89 6.05
N ASN A 35 -17.59 1.69 5.15
CA ASN A 35 -17.79 3.14 5.21
C ASN A 35 -16.49 3.99 5.13
N ASP A 36 -15.35 3.39 4.82
CA ASP A 36 -14.16 4.16 4.46
C ASP A 36 -14.41 4.93 3.16
N LYS A 37 -13.81 6.11 3.07
CA LYS A 37 -13.91 7.00 1.91
C LYS A 37 -12.58 7.10 1.20
N ILE A 38 -12.60 6.87 -0.11
CA ILE A 38 -11.42 6.95 -0.96
C ILE A 38 -11.65 8.03 -2.01
N LEU A 39 -10.82 9.06 -1.98
CA LEU A 39 -10.74 10.02 -3.08
C LEU A 39 -9.94 9.38 -4.22
N PHE A 40 -10.47 9.44 -5.44
CA PHE A 40 -9.86 8.77 -6.59
C PHE A 40 -9.74 9.69 -7.81
N LYS A 41 -8.84 9.32 -8.72
CA LYS A 41 -8.75 9.81 -10.10
C LYS A 41 -8.75 8.63 -11.07
N ASP A 42 -9.12 8.89 -12.32
CA ASP A 42 -9.02 7.94 -13.44
C ASP A 42 -9.63 6.55 -13.12
N LEU A 43 -10.85 6.54 -12.59
CA LEU A 43 -11.59 5.31 -12.31
C LEU A 43 -12.02 4.64 -13.61
N THR A 44 -11.61 3.39 -13.77
CA THR A 44 -12.00 2.50 -14.86
C THR A 44 -12.46 1.15 -14.34
N TRP A 45 -13.30 0.47 -15.11
CA TRP A 45 -13.85 -0.83 -14.75
C TRP A 45 -13.34 -1.94 -15.67
N LYS A 46 -12.91 -3.04 -15.08
CA LYS A 46 -12.58 -4.26 -15.83
C LYS A 46 -12.93 -5.48 -15.01
N ASN A 47 -13.76 -6.36 -15.58
CA ASN A 47 -14.37 -7.50 -14.89
C ASN A 47 -15.15 -7.02 -13.64
N ASP A 48 -14.97 -7.70 -12.51
CA ASP A 48 -15.60 -7.38 -11.22
C ASP A 48 -14.72 -6.45 -10.36
N LYS A 49 -13.89 -5.62 -11.00
CA LYS A 49 -12.98 -4.71 -10.30
C LYS A 49 -13.03 -3.28 -10.84
N ALA A 50 -12.92 -2.34 -9.91
CA ALA A 50 -12.59 -0.95 -10.12
C ALA A 50 -11.06 -0.79 -10.08
N PHE A 51 -10.50 -0.10 -11.07
CA PHE A 51 -9.10 0.31 -11.14
C PHE A 51 -9.05 1.83 -11.11
N TYR A 52 -8.24 2.41 -10.24
CA TYR A 52 -8.22 3.86 -10.04
C TYR A 52 -6.87 4.32 -9.51
N ILE A 53 -6.62 5.63 -9.58
CA ILE A 53 -5.51 6.28 -8.89
C ILE A 53 -6.04 6.83 -7.56
N ASN A 54 -5.53 6.35 -6.43
CA ASN A 54 -5.90 6.89 -5.13
C ASN A 54 -5.31 8.31 -4.98
N ALA A 55 -6.17 9.30 -4.82
CA ALA A 55 -5.77 10.71 -4.83
C ALA A 55 -4.90 11.11 -3.62
N ASN A 56 -4.92 10.31 -2.54
CA ASN A 56 -4.16 10.61 -1.31
C ASN A 56 -2.70 10.14 -1.38
N ASN A 57 -2.38 9.13 -2.18
CA ASN A 57 -1.02 8.57 -2.30
C ASN A 57 -0.49 8.56 -3.74
N ASN A 58 -1.35 8.87 -4.72
CA ASN A 58 -1.08 8.86 -6.15
C ASN A 58 -0.61 7.49 -6.69
N GLN A 59 -1.09 6.40 -6.09
CA GLN A 59 -0.82 5.02 -6.52
C GLN A 59 -2.01 4.42 -7.26
N ALA A 60 -1.72 3.53 -8.20
CA ALA A 60 -2.75 2.73 -8.85
C ALA A 60 -3.22 1.63 -7.91
N GLU A 61 -4.51 1.60 -7.62
CA GLU A 61 -5.15 0.67 -6.70
C GLU A 61 -6.31 -0.04 -7.40
N GLU A 62 -6.71 -1.20 -6.85
CA GLU A 62 -7.87 -1.95 -7.32
C GLU A 62 -8.78 -2.36 -6.17
N LEU A 63 -10.08 -2.41 -6.44
CA LEU A 63 -11.09 -2.89 -5.51
C LEU A 63 -12.08 -3.79 -6.24
N PHE A 64 -12.61 -4.80 -5.55
CA PHE A 64 -13.76 -5.53 -6.08
C PHE A 64 -14.98 -4.60 -6.13
N ASP A 65 -15.82 -4.75 -7.15
CA ASP A 65 -17.05 -3.97 -7.29
C ASP A 65 -17.98 -4.15 -6.07
N ALA A 66 -18.05 -5.36 -5.54
CA ALA A 66 -18.78 -5.73 -4.33
C ALA A 66 -18.25 -5.05 -3.05
N SER A 67 -17.05 -4.47 -3.10
CA SER A 67 -16.45 -3.74 -1.99
C SER A 67 -16.85 -2.26 -1.95
N ILE A 68 -17.50 -1.76 -3.00
CA ILE A 68 -17.90 -0.37 -3.13
C ILE A 68 -19.39 -0.27 -2.80
N LYS A 69 -19.75 0.71 -1.97
CA LYS A 69 -21.13 0.99 -1.53
C LYS A 69 -21.77 2.09 -2.38
N SER A 70 -21.03 3.15 -2.68
CA SER A 70 -21.46 4.23 -3.56
C SER A 70 -20.26 4.97 -4.16
N ILE A 71 -20.50 5.66 -5.28
CA ILE A 71 -19.50 6.49 -5.97
C ILE A 71 -20.15 7.82 -6.29
N GLU A 72 -19.48 8.91 -5.91
CA GLU A 72 -19.92 10.27 -6.18
C GLU A 72 -18.85 10.98 -7.00
N GLU A 73 -19.25 11.56 -8.14
CA GLU A 73 -18.38 12.42 -8.95
C GLU A 73 -18.11 13.70 -8.16
N LYS A 74 -16.83 14.02 -7.97
CA LYS A 74 -16.38 15.14 -7.15
C LYS A 74 -15.14 15.72 -7.79
N GLU A 75 -15.13 17.04 -8.00
CA GLU A 75 -13.91 17.74 -8.38
C GLU A 75 -12.95 17.73 -7.19
N ILE A 76 -11.80 17.09 -7.37
CA ILE A 76 -10.74 17.12 -6.37
C ILE A 76 -9.93 18.40 -6.61
N THR A 77 -10.32 19.49 -5.94
CA THR A 77 -9.47 20.67 -5.81
C THR A 77 -8.33 20.31 -4.87
N ILE A 78 -7.22 19.85 -5.42
CA ILE A 78 -5.96 19.79 -4.67
C ILE A 78 -5.68 21.24 -4.30
N ALA A 79 -5.63 21.54 -2.99
CA ALA A 79 -5.06 22.81 -2.55
C ALA A 79 -3.72 22.93 -3.26
N ALA A 80 -3.60 23.92 -4.16
CA ALA A 80 -2.39 24.12 -4.93
C ALA A 80 -1.19 24.02 -3.99
N PRO A 81 -0.10 23.33 -4.37
CA PRO A 81 1.12 23.42 -3.60
C PRO A 81 1.39 24.92 -3.43
N LEU A 82 1.57 25.37 -2.18
CA LEU A 82 1.94 26.74 -1.87
C LEU A 82 2.97 27.18 -2.90
N ALA A 83 2.56 28.11 -3.75
CA ALA A 83 3.28 28.53 -4.93
C ALA A 83 4.67 29.03 -4.51
N ASN A 84 5.69 28.20 -4.71
CA ASN A 84 7.10 28.54 -4.93
C ASN A 84 7.92 27.29 -5.26
N VAL A 85 7.41 26.45 -6.17
CA VAL A 85 8.28 25.54 -6.93
C VAL A 85 8.48 26.19 -8.29
N PRO A 86 9.72 26.56 -8.68
CA PRO A 86 10.00 27.02 -10.03
C PRO A 86 9.57 25.93 -11.00
N THR A 87 8.63 26.25 -11.88
CA THR A 87 8.26 25.45 -13.04
C THR A 87 9.44 25.50 -14.02
N LYS A 88 10.38 24.58 -13.84
CA LYS A 88 11.19 24.08 -14.95
C LYS A 88 10.76 22.65 -15.21
N ASN A 89 10.37 22.41 -16.46
CA ASN A 89 10.30 21.10 -17.06
C ASN A 89 11.69 20.45 -16.96
N GLU A 90 11.96 19.78 -15.84
CA GLU A 90 12.91 18.69 -15.80
C GLU A 90 12.07 17.43 -15.67
N GLU A 91 12.06 16.61 -16.72
CA GLU A 91 11.78 15.19 -16.58
C GLU A 91 12.61 14.71 -15.39
N LYS A 92 11.94 14.39 -14.29
CA LYS A 92 12.61 13.94 -13.06
C LYS A 92 13.20 12.58 -13.39
N LYS A 93 14.42 12.58 -13.92
CA LYS A 93 15.24 11.40 -14.18
C LYS A 93 15.30 10.66 -12.86
N ILE A 94 14.52 9.58 -12.73
CA ILE A 94 14.57 8.69 -11.57
C ILE A 94 15.98 8.09 -11.60
N THR A 95 16.91 8.73 -10.91
CA THR A 95 18.25 8.20 -10.72
C THR A 95 18.13 6.98 -9.85
N SER A 96 18.53 5.82 -10.39
CA SER A 96 18.70 4.59 -9.63
C SER A 96 19.47 4.89 -8.35
N SER A 97 18.85 4.61 -7.19
CA SER A 97 19.46 4.83 -5.89
C SER A 97 19.41 3.53 -5.09
N SER A 98 20.55 2.86 -5.00
CA SER A 98 20.72 1.70 -4.13
C SER A 98 21.13 2.12 -2.72
N PHE A 99 21.28 3.44 -2.46
CA PHE A 99 21.68 3.97 -1.14
C PHE A 99 23.01 3.39 -0.63
N GLY A 100 23.94 3.13 -1.56
CA GLY A 100 25.25 2.56 -1.27
C GLY A 100 25.24 1.04 -1.05
N TYR A 101 24.14 0.36 -1.35
CA TYR A 101 24.08 -1.10 -1.34
C TYR A 101 24.54 -1.67 -2.69
N PRO A 102 25.52 -2.60 -2.71
CA PRO A 102 25.88 -3.36 -3.90
C PRO A 102 24.71 -4.13 -4.54
N THR A 103 24.80 -4.39 -5.85
CA THR A 103 23.81 -5.23 -6.55
C THR A 103 23.85 -6.65 -6.03
N GLY A 104 22.68 -7.24 -5.79
CA GLY A 104 22.56 -8.62 -5.35
C GLY A 104 21.36 -8.88 -4.43
N VAL A 105 21.32 -10.11 -3.94
CA VAL A 105 20.29 -10.63 -3.04
C VAL A 105 20.86 -10.66 -1.63
N TYR A 106 20.18 -9.97 -0.72
CA TYR A 106 20.46 -9.94 0.70
C TYR A 106 19.50 -10.92 1.38
N LYS A 107 19.94 -12.16 1.58
CA LYS A 107 19.08 -13.21 2.14
C LYS A 107 18.66 -12.88 3.58
N THR A 108 19.59 -12.36 4.39
CA THR A 108 19.36 -12.09 5.82
C THR A 108 19.42 -10.60 6.15
N LYS A 109 18.94 -10.25 7.35
CA LYS A 109 19.06 -8.90 7.91
C LYS A 109 20.54 -8.54 8.12
N GLU A 110 21.36 -9.51 8.49
CA GLU A 110 22.80 -9.35 8.75
C GLU A 110 23.57 -9.05 7.46
N ASP A 111 23.23 -9.74 6.35
CA ASP A 111 23.76 -9.42 5.02
C ASP A 111 23.45 -7.97 4.66
N PHE A 112 22.22 -7.51 4.96
CA PHE A 112 21.80 -6.16 4.69
C PHE A 112 22.54 -5.13 5.56
N ILE A 113 22.65 -5.35 6.87
CA ILE A 113 23.38 -4.45 7.77
C ILE A 113 24.86 -4.33 7.36
N SER A 114 25.49 -5.45 6.98
CA SER A 114 26.87 -5.48 6.52
C SER A 114 27.07 -4.99 5.08
N LYS A 115 25.99 -4.60 4.39
CA LYS A 115 25.96 -4.22 2.97
C LYS A 115 26.61 -5.25 2.04
N THR A 116 26.66 -6.51 2.45
CA THR A 116 27.28 -7.59 1.69
C THR A 116 26.20 -8.53 1.16
N PRO A 117 25.90 -8.53 -0.14
CA PRO A 117 24.89 -9.43 -0.69
C PRO A 117 25.35 -10.88 -0.53
N SER A 118 24.48 -11.76 -0.05
CA SER A 118 24.81 -13.19 0.12
C SER A 118 24.85 -13.95 -1.21
N SER A 119 24.33 -13.36 -2.29
CA SER A 119 24.52 -13.86 -3.66
C SER A 119 24.17 -12.77 -4.68
N ASN A 120 24.61 -12.93 -5.93
CA ASN A 120 24.21 -12.05 -7.04
C ASN A 120 23.75 -12.88 -8.27
N PRO A 121 22.64 -13.63 -8.15
CA PRO A 121 22.11 -14.41 -9.26
C PRO A 121 21.46 -13.52 -10.32
N GLN A 122 21.35 -14.03 -11.54
CA GLN A 122 20.43 -13.46 -12.52
C GLN A 122 18.99 -13.68 -12.04
N ILE A 123 18.20 -12.61 -12.06
CA ILE A 123 16.81 -12.60 -11.61
C ILE A 123 15.96 -11.80 -12.58
N SER A 124 14.67 -12.13 -12.64
CA SER A 124 13.66 -11.37 -13.37
C SER A 124 12.70 -10.66 -12.42
N LYS A 125 12.29 -9.45 -12.79
CA LYS A 125 11.29 -8.67 -12.09
C LYS A 125 9.94 -8.83 -12.76
N ARG A 126 8.93 -9.25 -11.98
CA ARG A 126 7.60 -9.58 -12.48
C ARG A 126 6.51 -8.84 -11.74
N GLY A 127 5.46 -8.47 -12.46
CA GLY A 127 4.30 -7.77 -11.91
C GLY A 127 3.49 -8.64 -10.96
N LEU A 128 2.63 -8.01 -10.17
CA LEU A 128 1.77 -8.70 -9.19
C LEU A 128 0.47 -9.23 -9.79
N ILE A 129 0.09 -8.73 -10.96
CA ILE A 129 -1.20 -8.96 -11.59
C ILE A 129 -1.03 -9.95 -12.75
N GLY A 130 -2.09 -10.72 -13.04
CA GLY A 130 -2.11 -11.72 -14.11
C GLY A 130 -1.60 -13.09 -13.68
N PHE A 131 -2.09 -14.14 -14.34
CA PHE A 131 -1.65 -15.52 -14.08
C PHE A 131 -0.20 -15.74 -14.52
N GLU A 132 0.20 -15.12 -15.63
CA GLU A 132 1.53 -15.28 -16.24
C GLU A 132 2.61 -14.38 -15.60
N LYS A 133 2.22 -13.43 -14.71
CA LYS A 133 3.11 -12.48 -14.02
C LYS A 133 4.13 -11.84 -14.98
N PRO A 134 3.73 -10.87 -15.81
CA PRO A 134 4.57 -10.33 -16.88
C PRO A 134 5.84 -9.69 -16.33
N LEU A 135 6.89 -9.62 -17.16
CA LEU A 135 8.08 -8.83 -16.86
C LEU A 135 7.70 -7.35 -16.73
N VAL A 136 8.25 -6.67 -15.73
CA VAL A 136 7.97 -5.25 -15.44
C VAL A 136 9.24 -4.43 -15.36
N GLY A 137 9.13 -3.16 -15.76
CA GLY A 137 10.23 -2.19 -15.79
C GLY A 137 10.55 -1.55 -14.44
N ASP A 138 11.58 -0.71 -14.40
CA ASP A 138 12.09 -0.03 -13.20
C ASP A 138 11.22 1.11 -12.67
N ASP A 139 10.17 1.48 -13.38
CA ASP A 139 9.07 2.31 -12.92
C ASP A 139 8.21 1.59 -11.86
N GLU A 140 8.09 0.27 -11.94
CA GLU A 140 7.28 -0.51 -11.00
C GLU A 140 7.86 -0.49 -9.57
N ASN A 141 7.04 -0.10 -8.60
CA ASN A 141 7.42 -0.01 -7.19
C ASN A 141 7.14 -1.30 -6.43
N TYR A 142 6.23 -2.12 -6.93
CA TYR A 142 5.72 -3.29 -6.24
C TYR A 142 5.78 -4.51 -7.17
N CYS A 143 6.56 -5.52 -6.81
CA CYS A 143 6.89 -6.61 -7.74
C CYS A 143 7.23 -7.93 -7.05
N PHE A 144 7.34 -8.99 -7.84
CA PHE A 144 7.99 -10.23 -7.46
C PHE A 144 9.36 -10.34 -8.15
N PHE A 145 10.33 -10.95 -7.47
CA PHE A 145 11.56 -11.42 -8.09
C PHE A 145 11.53 -12.94 -8.28
N TYR A 146 12.02 -13.40 -9.43
CA TYR A 146 12.13 -14.81 -9.79
C TYR A 146 13.57 -15.11 -10.23
N ASP A 147 14.06 -16.31 -9.90
CA ASP A 147 15.35 -16.80 -10.39
C ASP A 147 15.22 -17.39 -11.81
N MET A 148 16.34 -17.84 -12.37
CA MET A 148 16.39 -18.43 -13.71
C MET A 148 15.68 -19.78 -13.81
N SER A 149 15.35 -20.43 -12.69
CA SER A 149 14.54 -21.66 -12.64
C SER A 149 13.04 -21.36 -12.59
N ASP A 150 12.65 -20.09 -12.75
CA ASP A 150 11.29 -19.61 -12.57
C ASP A 150 10.73 -19.80 -11.15
N SER A 151 11.63 -19.85 -10.16
CA SER A 151 11.25 -19.90 -8.75
C SER A 151 11.20 -18.51 -8.14
N LYS A 152 10.08 -18.17 -7.50
CA LYS A 152 9.93 -16.91 -6.77
C LYS A 152 10.92 -16.83 -5.61
N LEU A 153 11.65 -15.72 -5.50
CA LEU A 153 12.53 -15.43 -4.38
C LEU A 153 11.69 -15.15 -3.12
N LYS A 154 11.63 -16.13 -2.23
CA LYS A 154 10.97 -16.06 -0.91
C LYS A 154 12.02 -16.06 0.19
N ASN A 155 11.66 -15.61 1.40
CA ASN A 155 12.54 -15.63 2.58
C ASN A 155 13.88 -14.89 2.35
N VAL A 156 13.83 -13.80 1.60
CA VAL A 156 14.95 -12.90 1.32
C VAL A 156 14.65 -11.59 2.04
N PHE A 157 15.66 -10.93 2.61
CA PHE A 157 15.49 -9.66 3.29
C PHE A 157 15.30 -8.50 2.29
N ALA A 158 16.24 -8.37 1.34
CA ALA A 158 16.23 -7.32 0.34
C ALA A 158 16.87 -7.76 -0.97
N VAL A 159 16.59 -7.02 -2.04
CA VAL A 159 17.20 -7.19 -3.36
C VAL A 159 17.62 -5.82 -3.88
N VAL A 160 18.85 -5.71 -4.37
CA VAL A 160 19.28 -4.60 -5.21
C VAL A 160 19.32 -5.08 -6.65
N HIS A 161 18.47 -4.52 -7.50
CA HIS A 161 18.35 -4.87 -8.92
C HIS A 161 18.31 -3.59 -9.75
N ASN A 162 19.09 -3.52 -10.82
CA ASN A 162 19.24 -2.33 -11.68
C ASN A 162 19.51 -1.03 -10.91
N GLY A 163 20.28 -1.12 -9.82
CA GLY A 163 20.61 0.03 -8.97
C GLY A 163 19.46 0.53 -8.08
N TYR A 164 18.34 -0.20 -7.98
CA TYR A 164 17.25 0.09 -7.06
C TYR A 164 17.21 -0.92 -5.92
N LEU A 165 17.00 -0.43 -4.70
CA LEU A 165 16.84 -1.26 -3.51
C LEU A 165 15.37 -1.59 -3.29
N TYR A 166 15.10 -2.86 -2.99
CA TYR A 166 13.77 -3.38 -2.70
C TYR A 166 13.77 -4.20 -1.40
N PHE A 167 12.78 -3.99 -0.55
CA PHE A 167 12.55 -4.81 0.64
C PHE A 167 11.48 -5.86 0.38
N ASN A 168 11.71 -7.09 0.84
CA ASN A 168 10.67 -8.11 0.84
C ASN A 168 9.65 -7.83 1.95
N ILE A 169 8.36 -8.01 1.66
CA ILE A 169 7.33 -7.67 2.65
C ILE A 169 7.29 -8.65 3.81
N ALA A 170 7.51 -9.94 3.59
CA ALA A 170 7.61 -10.90 4.68
C ALA A 170 8.78 -10.53 5.60
N ALA A 171 9.90 -10.05 5.04
CA ALA A 171 11.02 -9.56 5.84
C ALA A 171 10.67 -8.28 6.63
N ILE A 172 9.95 -7.33 6.02
CA ILE A 172 9.40 -6.16 6.73
C ILE A 172 8.56 -6.61 7.91
N LEU A 173 7.60 -7.51 7.67
CA LEU A 173 6.71 -8.00 8.69
C LEU A 173 7.54 -8.69 9.79
N VAL A 174 8.44 -9.62 9.48
CA VAL A 174 9.21 -10.34 10.50
C VAL A 174 10.10 -9.42 11.35
N ASN A 175 10.69 -8.38 10.75
CA ASN A 175 11.67 -7.50 11.40
C ASN A 175 11.09 -6.14 11.83
N ARG A 176 9.78 -6.05 12.03
CA ARG A 176 9.10 -4.82 12.46
C ARG A 176 9.23 -4.57 13.97
N ASN A 177 9.10 -3.31 14.35
CA ASN A 177 8.97 -2.90 15.74
C ASN A 177 7.86 -3.69 16.43
N LYS A 178 8.09 -4.08 17.68
CA LYS A 178 7.14 -4.90 18.47
C LYS A 178 5.76 -4.26 18.66
N ASN A 179 5.67 -2.94 18.61
CA ASN A 179 4.40 -2.21 18.71
C ASN A 179 3.63 -2.20 17.38
N ASP A 180 4.29 -2.55 16.28
CA ASP A 180 3.71 -2.63 14.93
C ASP A 180 3.26 -4.05 14.57
N ARG A 181 2.95 -4.84 15.60
CA ARG A 181 2.37 -6.17 15.44
C ARG A 181 0.96 -6.10 14.82
N ALA A 182 0.47 -7.27 14.41
CA ALA A 182 -0.83 -7.43 13.76
C ALA A 182 -0.98 -6.73 12.40
N GLN A 183 0.09 -6.64 11.59
CA GLN A 183 0.01 -6.27 10.17
C GLN A 183 0.23 -7.48 9.28
N THR A 184 -0.41 -7.50 8.10
CA THR A 184 -0.28 -8.51 7.06
C THR A 184 -0.39 -7.88 5.67
N SER A 185 -0.09 -8.64 4.63
CA SER A 185 -0.26 -8.28 3.21
C SER A 185 -0.85 -9.46 2.45
N ASP A 186 -1.57 -9.20 1.36
CA ASP A 186 -2.02 -10.29 0.46
C ASP A 186 -0.88 -10.88 -0.37
N PHE A 187 0.22 -10.13 -0.51
CA PHE A 187 1.40 -10.56 -1.26
C PHE A 187 2.67 -10.51 -0.40
N PRO A 188 2.78 -11.29 0.70
CA PRO A 188 3.94 -11.19 1.61
C PRO A 188 5.27 -11.56 0.94
N ASN A 189 5.25 -12.37 -0.12
CA ASN A 189 6.46 -12.72 -0.89
C ASN A 189 6.83 -11.70 -1.98
N SER A 190 6.12 -10.56 -2.05
CA SER A 190 6.45 -9.47 -2.97
C SER A 190 7.44 -8.50 -2.34
N TYR A 191 7.89 -7.56 -3.16
CA TYR A 191 8.94 -6.61 -2.85
C TYR A 191 8.44 -5.20 -3.13
N THR A 192 8.79 -4.27 -2.23
CA THR A 192 8.53 -2.84 -2.40
C THR A 192 9.84 -2.07 -2.57
N LYS A 193 9.85 -1.11 -3.50
CA LYS A 193 11.00 -0.26 -3.81
C LYS A 193 11.19 0.80 -2.73
N VAL A 194 12.43 0.94 -2.26
CA VAL A 194 12.82 2.05 -1.40
C VAL A 194 12.74 3.35 -2.19
N ILE A 195 11.90 4.28 -1.73
CA ILE A 195 11.58 5.53 -2.43
C ILE A 195 12.67 6.58 -2.15
N PHE A 196 13.14 6.66 -0.90
CA PHE A 196 14.24 7.52 -0.51
C PHE A 196 14.92 7.05 0.77
N GLY A 197 16.12 7.55 1.01
CA GLY A 197 16.93 7.30 2.19
C GLY A 197 17.56 8.59 2.69
N GLY A 198 17.78 8.65 4.01
CA GLY A 198 18.53 9.67 4.71
C GLY A 198 19.66 9.04 5.53
N GLU A 199 20.30 9.81 6.41
CA GLU A 199 21.39 9.31 7.25
C GLU A 199 20.94 8.21 8.22
N ASN A 200 19.71 8.32 8.73
CA ASN A 200 19.21 7.49 9.82
C ASN A 200 18.20 6.42 9.39
N TYR A 201 17.70 6.48 8.15
CA TYR A 201 16.67 5.57 7.71
C TYR A 201 16.56 5.38 6.19
N LEU A 202 15.85 4.32 5.81
CA LEU A 202 15.29 4.12 4.47
C LEU A 202 13.77 4.10 4.52
N TYR A 203 13.12 4.77 3.59
CA TYR A 203 11.67 4.84 3.50
C TYR A 203 11.13 4.07 2.29
N THR A 204 10.07 3.31 2.53
CA THR A 204 9.34 2.57 1.52
C THR A 204 7.85 2.61 1.84
N GLU A 205 7.01 2.19 0.90
CA GLU A 205 5.57 2.06 1.12
C GLU A 205 5.09 0.68 0.71
N ALA A 206 4.14 0.10 1.45
CA ALA A 206 3.54 -1.18 1.07
C ALA A 206 2.08 -1.27 1.47
N ASP A 207 1.32 -2.06 0.70
CA ASP A 207 -0.07 -2.38 0.99
C ASP A 207 -0.17 -3.39 2.14
N LEU A 208 -0.57 -2.87 3.29
CA LEU A 208 -0.68 -3.62 4.53
C LEU A 208 -2.07 -3.44 5.15
N ALA A 209 -2.53 -4.47 5.86
CA ALA A 209 -3.78 -4.49 6.59
C ALA A 209 -3.59 -5.03 8.01
N ASN A 210 -4.52 -4.68 8.91
CA ASN A 210 -4.54 -5.29 10.24
C ASN A 210 -5.00 -6.76 10.15
N VAL A 211 -4.25 -7.68 10.78
CA VAL A 211 -4.51 -9.13 10.78
C VAL A 211 -5.88 -9.46 11.35
N TRP A 212 -6.26 -8.82 12.47
CA TRP A 212 -7.54 -9.08 13.14
C TRP A 212 -8.70 -8.54 12.33
N ALA A 213 -8.56 -7.34 11.76
CA ALA A 213 -9.58 -6.78 10.88
C ALA A 213 -9.82 -7.67 9.66
N LYS A 214 -8.75 -8.18 9.02
CA LYS A 214 -8.87 -9.15 7.93
C LYS A 214 -9.48 -10.47 8.37
N GLY A 215 -9.06 -11.02 9.52
CA GLY A 215 -9.63 -12.25 10.05
C GLY A 215 -11.13 -12.15 10.33
N LEU A 216 -11.56 -11.02 10.91
CA LEU A 216 -12.98 -10.74 11.15
C LEU A 216 -13.73 -10.58 9.82
N ALA A 217 -13.17 -9.87 8.85
CA ALA A 217 -13.80 -9.72 7.54
C ALA A 217 -13.99 -11.09 6.87
N TYR A 218 -12.97 -11.93 6.81
CA TYR A 218 -13.07 -13.27 6.21
C TYR A 218 -14.12 -14.17 6.90
N SER A 219 -14.47 -13.94 8.16
CA SER A 219 -15.52 -14.72 8.85
C SER A 219 -16.92 -14.58 8.23
N ALA A 220 -17.16 -13.54 7.40
CA ALA A 220 -18.42 -13.30 6.70
C ALA A 220 -18.51 -13.97 5.31
N GLY A 221 -17.69 -14.99 5.04
CA GLY A 221 -17.72 -15.76 3.79
C GLY A 221 -17.32 -14.93 2.56
N ALA A 222 -18.00 -15.14 1.43
CA ALA A 222 -17.67 -14.45 0.17
C ALA A 222 -17.79 -12.91 0.27
N ALA A 223 -18.83 -12.41 0.94
CA ALA A 223 -18.97 -10.97 1.23
C ALA A 223 -17.83 -10.47 2.13
N GLY A 224 -17.41 -11.32 3.06
CA GLY A 224 -16.24 -11.09 3.91
C GLY A 224 -14.93 -10.93 3.14
N GLY A 225 -14.74 -11.69 2.06
CA GLY A 225 -13.57 -11.55 1.18
C GLY A 225 -13.51 -10.18 0.48
N ALA A 226 -14.66 -9.67 0.02
CA ALA A 226 -14.74 -8.33 -0.57
C ALA A 226 -14.38 -7.25 0.47
N ILE A 227 -14.89 -7.36 1.70
CA ILE A 227 -14.51 -6.46 2.80
C ILE A 227 -13.02 -6.58 3.12
N ALA A 228 -12.48 -7.80 3.21
CA ALA A 228 -11.08 -8.02 3.56
C ALA A 228 -10.12 -7.34 2.56
N SER A 229 -10.48 -7.31 1.28
CA SER A 229 -9.68 -6.66 0.24
C SER A 229 -9.55 -5.15 0.41
N THR A 230 -10.56 -4.46 0.97
CA THR A 230 -10.52 -3.00 1.18
C THR A 230 -9.64 -2.58 2.34
N LEU A 231 -9.23 -3.53 3.19
CA LEU A 231 -8.47 -3.24 4.40
C LEU A 231 -6.98 -3.05 4.13
N ASN A 232 -6.50 -3.44 2.94
CA ASN A 232 -5.15 -3.10 2.53
C ASN A 232 -5.10 -1.62 2.20
N THR A 233 -4.18 -0.92 2.83
CA THR A 233 -3.93 0.49 2.56
C THR A 233 -2.43 0.67 2.38
N GLY A 234 -2.03 1.56 1.48
CA GLY A 234 -0.63 1.93 1.32
C GLY A 234 -0.13 2.60 2.59
N LYS A 235 0.82 1.96 3.28
CA LYS A 235 1.41 2.47 4.53
C LYS A 235 2.85 2.88 4.33
N GLY A 236 3.22 4.02 4.92
CA GLY A 236 4.62 4.43 5.05
C GLY A 236 5.38 3.52 6.02
N ILE A 237 6.61 3.15 5.65
CA ILE A 237 7.44 2.22 6.39
C ILE A 237 8.87 2.77 6.40
N VAL A 238 9.48 2.77 7.59
CA VAL A 238 10.84 3.26 7.82
C VAL A 238 11.70 2.12 8.33
N TRP A 239 12.77 1.78 7.61
CA TRP A 239 13.89 1.01 8.18
C TRP A 239 14.76 1.94 9.01
N ASP A 240 14.80 1.73 10.32
CA ASP A 240 15.64 2.48 11.24
C ASP A 240 17.02 1.82 11.33
N PHE A 241 18.09 2.52 10.93
CA PHE A 241 19.44 1.96 10.95
C PHE A 241 19.96 1.70 12.36
N LYS A 242 19.58 2.53 13.34
CA LYS A 242 20.05 2.44 14.73
C LYS A 242 19.42 1.25 15.44
N ASN A 243 18.10 1.13 15.33
CA ASN A 243 17.34 0.05 15.98
C ASN A 243 17.30 -1.23 15.14
N GLN A 244 17.68 -1.14 13.85
CA GLN A 244 17.71 -2.24 12.89
C GLN A 244 16.35 -2.92 12.78
N GLU A 245 15.28 -2.15 12.69
CA GLU A 245 13.91 -2.65 12.60
C GLU A 245 13.07 -1.77 11.67
N PHE A 246 11.97 -2.33 11.20
CA PHE A 246 10.97 -1.59 10.43
C PHE A 246 9.92 -0.96 11.36
N ASN A 247 9.70 0.34 11.23
CA ASN A 247 8.57 1.04 11.85
C ASN A 247 7.49 1.25 10.79
N ILE A 248 6.26 0.84 11.08
CA ILE A 248 5.13 0.90 10.15
C ILE A 248 4.16 1.96 10.66
N PHE A 249 3.85 2.95 9.82
CA PHE A 249 2.84 3.95 10.15
C PHE A 249 1.44 3.35 9.96
N LYS A 250 0.94 2.59 10.95
CA LYS A 250 -0.35 1.88 10.85
C LYS A 250 -1.51 2.86 10.75
N ASN A 251 -1.33 4.03 11.36
CA ASN A 251 -2.27 5.15 11.38
C ASN A 251 -1.50 6.48 11.46
N CYS A 252 -2.24 7.58 11.39
CA CYS A 252 -1.68 8.93 11.43
C CYS A 252 -0.94 9.24 12.75
N THR A 253 -1.40 8.72 13.89
CA THR A 253 -0.73 8.90 15.18
C THR A 253 0.67 8.27 15.19
N ASP A 254 0.83 7.07 14.63
CA ASP A 254 2.14 6.41 14.55
C ASP A 254 3.13 7.24 13.69
N TYR A 255 2.65 7.84 12.59
CA TYR A 255 3.45 8.78 11.80
C TYR A 255 3.82 10.03 12.61
N ASN A 256 2.86 10.63 13.31
CA ASN A 256 3.09 11.82 14.13
C ASN A 256 4.11 11.55 15.24
N ASP A 257 4.06 10.38 15.87
CA ASP A 257 5.04 9.95 16.87
C ASP A 257 6.45 9.82 16.29
N PHE A 258 6.57 9.41 15.02
CA PHE A 258 7.85 9.37 14.32
C PHE A 258 8.38 10.77 13.98
N ILE A 259 7.53 11.70 13.52
CA ILE A 259 7.98 12.98 12.94
C ILE A 259 8.09 14.11 13.97
N LYS A 260 7.31 14.11 15.06
CA LYS A 260 7.16 15.25 15.98
C LYS A 260 8.47 15.80 16.55
N ASP A 261 9.45 14.95 16.82
CA ASP A 261 10.75 15.35 17.39
C ASP A 261 11.77 15.74 16.30
N LYS A 262 11.45 15.50 15.02
CA LYS A 262 12.31 15.77 13.85
C LYS A 262 11.85 16.98 13.04
N SER A 263 10.53 17.18 12.95
CA SER A 263 9.89 18.31 12.29
C SER A 263 8.49 18.50 12.89
N ALA A 264 8.36 19.47 13.79
CA ALA A 264 7.11 19.73 14.49
C ALA A 264 6.03 20.32 13.56
N GLU A 265 6.42 21.07 12.53
CA GLU A 265 5.50 21.62 11.53
C GLU A 265 4.89 20.56 10.60
N ASP A 266 5.52 19.38 10.48
CA ASP A 266 5.07 18.29 9.59
C ASP A 266 4.14 17.28 10.29
N VAL A 267 3.74 17.57 11.54
CA VAL A 267 2.72 16.81 12.29
C VAL A 267 1.35 17.03 11.64
N GLN A 268 0.67 15.94 11.32
CA GLN A 268 -0.65 16.00 10.68
C GLN A 268 -1.77 16.06 11.71
N LYS A 269 -2.91 16.67 11.35
CA LYS A 269 -4.09 16.79 12.24
C LYS A 269 -4.83 15.47 12.50
N CYS A 270 -4.52 14.41 11.75
CA CYS A 270 -5.15 13.08 11.86
C CYS A 270 -6.69 13.09 11.80
N GLU A 271 -7.26 13.87 10.88
CA GLU A 271 -8.71 13.91 10.62
C GLU A 271 -9.23 12.53 10.15
N ASN A 272 -8.38 11.75 9.49
CA ASN A 272 -8.63 10.37 9.09
C ASN A 272 -7.69 9.41 9.85
N GLN A 273 -8.06 8.12 9.87
CA GLN A 273 -7.23 7.10 10.52
C GLN A 273 -5.85 6.95 9.85
N GLN A 274 -5.78 7.10 8.53
CA GLN A 274 -4.53 7.02 7.77
C GLN A 274 -3.91 8.41 7.58
N PRO A 275 -2.57 8.53 7.61
CA PRO A 275 -1.90 9.78 7.28
C PRO A 275 -2.05 10.11 5.79
N ASN A 276 -1.92 11.38 5.44
CA ASN A 276 -1.73 11.80 4.06
C ASN A 276 -0.31 11.42 3.62
N ASN A 277 -0.18 10.37 2.80
CA ASN A 277 1.12 9.84 2.40
C ASN A 277 1.94 10.81 1.54
N LEU A 278 1.33 11.73 0.79
CA LEU A 278 2.09 12.78 0.08
C LEU A 278 2.82 13.68 1.07
N GLN A 279 2.13 14.13 2.12
CA GLN A 279 2.73 14.93 3.19
C GLN A 279 3.77 14.14 3.99
N VAL A 280 3.54 12.83 4.23
CA VAL A 280 4.55 11.95 4.83
C VAL A 280 5.81 11.93 3.97
N ARG A 281 5.69 11.73 2.64
CA ARG A 281 6.85 11.71 1.74
C ARG A 281 7.62 13.03 1.79
N GLU A 282 6.92 14.15 1.75
CA GLU A 282 7.54 15.48 1.83
C GLU A 282 8.30 15.65 3.14
N ALA A 283 7.66 15.38 4.28
CA ALA A 283 8.26 15.50 5.60
C ALA A 283 9.50 14.60 5.75
N VAL A 284 9.36 13.32 5.42
CA VAL A 284 10.46 12.35 5.53
C VAL A 284 11.58 12.65 4.51
N MET A 285 11.31 13.34 3.40
CA MET A 285 12.38 13.82 2.54
C MET A 285 13.13 15.04 3.09
N LYS A 286 12.48 15.89 3.90
CA LYS A 286 13.12 17.07 4.52
C LYS A 286 14.12 16.70 5.60
N ILE A 287 13.82 15.66 6.37
CA ILE A 287 14.62 15.22 7.52
C ILE A 287 15.72 14.21 7.18
N LYS A 288 16.12 14.14 5.90
CA LYS A 288 17.16 13.24 5.38
C LYS A 288 18.53 13.51 5.97
#